data_AF-A0A9R1TY30-F1
#
_entry.id   AF-A0A9R1TY30-F1
#
_cell.length_a   1.000
_cell.length_b   1.000
_cell.length_c   1.000
_cell.angle_alpha   90.00
_cell.angle_beta   90.00
_cell.angle_gamma   90.00
#
_symmetry.space_group_name_H-M   'P 1'
#
loop_
_entity.id
_entity.type
_entity.pdbx_description
1 polymer ?
#
loop_
_entity_poly.entity_id
_entity_poly.type
_entity_poly.pdbx_seq_one_letter_code
_entity_poly.pdbx_strand_id
1 'polypeptide(L)'
;MLALQDRLATRSIRPQVTSDGFKPPPVSPAIPQGGTESYSAVHPYPEFTVTAYKMQQLKEQELQVQDQYWQKRLNNLQLTHERINRILQEEYKRAMDEVTSAKGNKNINLDTTTPACGPDKEKVLRCYQENPKEIMKCSVVVEEFNHCVDKCRCDLISAGC
;
A
#
# COMPACT_ATOMS: atom_id res chain seq x y z
N MET A 1 -33.93 17.04 8.30
CA MET A 1 -33.24 15.91 8.96
C MET A 1 -33.31 14.72 8.04
N LEU A 2 -32.19 14.03 7.76
CA LEU A 2 -31.99 12.87 6.84
C LEU A 2 -31.25 13.17 5.51
N ALA A 3 -30.07 13.80 5.56
CA ALA A 3 -29.17 13.82 4.38
C ALA A 3 -27.65 13.90 4.69
N LEU A 4 -27.23 13.64 5.94
CA LEU A 4 -25.81 13.81 6.35
C LEU A 4 -25.18 12.57 7.02
N GLN A 5 -25.94 11.50 7.28
CA GLN A 5 -25.40 10.29 7.91
C GLN A 5 -24.66 9.33 6.96
N ASP A 6 -24.75 9.49 5.63
CA ASP A 6 -24.26 8.47 4.69
C ASP A 6 -22.79 8.63 4.24
N ARG A 7 -22.06 9.63 4.74
CA ARG A 7 -20.69 9.92 4.25
C ARG A 7 -19.55 9.28 5.04
N LEU A 8 -19.85 8.53 6.11
CA LEU A 8 -18.82 7.92 6.96
C LEU A 8 -18.57 6.43 6.69
N ALA A 9 -19.25 5.81 5.73
CA ALA A 9 -19.17 4.35 5.53
C ALA A 9 -18.19 3.86 4.44
N THR A 10 -17.49 4.72 3.67
CA THR A 10 -16.83 4.25 2.42
C THR A 10 -15.34 4.51 2.27
N ARG A 11 -14.59 4.88 3.30
CA ARG A 11 -13.13 5.09 3.17
C ARG A 11 -12.31 4.12 4.01
N SER A 12 -12.37 2.86 3.61
CA SER A 12 -11.34 1.87 3.88
C SER A 12 -11.06 1.12 2.59
N ILE A 13 -10.20 1.68 1.73
CA ILE A 13 -9.59 0.91 0.65
C ILE A 13 -8.41 0.17 1.29
N ARG A 14 -8.72 -0.85 2.10
CA ARG A 14 -7.79 -1.94 2.32
C ARG A 14 -7.75 -2.69 0.99
N PRO A 15 -6.58 -2.85 0.34
CA PRO A 15 -6.47 -3.77 -0.78
C PRO A 15 -6.85 -5.15 -0.24
N GLN A 16 -8.01 -5.66 -0.65
CA GLN A 16 -8.33 -7.06 -0.47
C GLN A 16 -7.37 -7.82 -1.40
N VAL A 17 -6.27 -8.29 -0.83
CA VAL A 17 -5.45 -9.33 -1.45
C VAL A 17 -6.33 -10.57 -1.45
N THR A 18 -7.10 -10.77 -2.52
CA THR A 18 -7.80 -12.03 -2.70
C THR A 18 -6.74 -13.10 -2.88
N SER A 19 -6.68 -14.04 -1.94
CA SER A 19 -5.81 -15.21 -2.04
C SER A 19 -6.41 -16.21 -3.03
N ASP A 20 -6.67 -15.76 -4.25
CA ASP A 20 -7.15 -16.64 -5.30
C ASP A 20 -5.95 -17.37 -5.90
N GLY A 21 -5.78 -18.60 -5.45
CA GLY A 21 -5.17 -19.65 -6.26
C GLY A 21 -3.69 -19.93 -6.03
N PHE A 22 -3.24 -20.04 -4.78
CA PHE A 22 -2.11 -20.94 -4.51
C PHE A 22 -2.61 -22.38 -4.57
N LYS A 23 -2.63 -22.97 -5.77
CA LYS A 23 -2.77 -24.42 -5.91
C LYS A 23 -1.39 -25.01 -5.62
N PRO A 24 -1.20 -25.76 -4.52
CA PRO A 24 0.09 -26.41 -4.26
C PRO A 24 0.40 -27.38 -5.42
N PRO A 25 1.69 -27.55 -5.77
CA PRO A 25 2.08 -28.55 -6.76
C PRO A 25 1.58 -29.94 -6.33
N PRO A 26 1.19 -30.82 -7.26
CA PRO A 26 0.70 -32.14 -6.90
C PRO A 26 1.78 -32.91 -6.12
N VAL A 27 1.45 -33.26 -4.88
CA VAL A 27 2.27 -34.09 -4.00
C VAL A 27 2.39 -35.48 -4.64
N SER A 28 3.62 -35.94 -4.86
CA SER A 28 3.88 -37.30 -5.37
C SER A 28 3.41 -38.35 -4.35
N PRO A 29 2.77 -39.45 -4.75
CA PRO A 29 2.27 -40.44 -3.81
C PRO A 29 3.41 -41.21 -3.14
N ALA A 30 3.30 -41.39 -1.82
CA ALA A 30 4.20 -42.21 -1.02
C ALA A 30 4.08 -43.70 -1.40
N ILE A 31 5.22 -44.39 -1.48
CA ILE A 31 5.32 -45.81 -1.83
C ILE A 31 4.99 -46.67 -0.59
N PRO A 32 4.06 -47.64 -0.64
CA PRO A 32 3.90 -48.63 0.42
C PRO A 32 5.01 -49.68 0.34
N GLN A 33 5.67 -49.96 1.47
CA GLN A 33 6.60 -51.07 1.61
C GLN A 33 5.86 -52.36 2.02
N GLY A 34 6.14 -53.45 1.31
CA GLY A 34 6.22 -54.80 1.89
C GLY A 34 5.04 -55.76 1.62
N GLY A 35 5.25 -56.68 0.67
CA GLY A 35 4.46 -57.90 0.50
C GLY A 35 5.03 -58.76 -0.62
N THR A 36 5.76 -59.82 -0.28
CA THR A 36 6.35 -60.79 -1.22
C THR A 36 5.28 -61.72 -1.76
N GLU A 37 4.88 -61.57 -3.02
CA GLU A 37 4.16 -62.61 -3.76
C GLU A 37 4.69 -62.77 -5.19
N SER A 38 4.66 -64.02 -5.62
CA SER A 38 5.24 -64.64 -6.80
C SER A 38 5.00 -63.87 -8.12
N TYR A 39 6.09 -63.53 -8.81
CA TYR A 39 6.07 -62.83 -10.09
C TYR A 39 5.67 -63.80 -11.22
N SER A 40 4.53 -63.53 -11.86
CA SER A 40 4.35 -63.64 -13.32
C SER A 40 2.91 -63.26 -13.68
N ALA A 41 2.68 -61.98 -13.86
CA ALA A 41 1.54 -61.46 -14.59
C ALA A 41 2.06 -60.40 -15.55
N VAL A 42 2.25 -60.80 -16.81
CA VAL A 42 2.51 -59.88 -17.92
C VAL A 42 1.23 -59.08 -18.12
N HIS A 43 1.15 -57.91 -17.50
CA HIS A 43 0.12 -56.93 -17.81
C HIS A 43 0.50 -56.24 -19.13
N PRO A 44 -0.31 -56.36 -20.21
CA PRO A 44 -0.10 -55.58 -21.40
C PRO A 44 -0.52 -54.14 -21.11
N TYR A 45 0.44 -53.30 -20.71
CA TYR A 45 0.24 -51.86 -20.79
C TYR A 45 0.30 -51.45 -22.26
N PRO A 46 -0.66 -50.66 -22.78
CA PRO A 46 -0.55 -50.12 -24.12
C PRO A 46 0.69 -49.23 -24.20
N GLU A 47 1.66 -49.62 -25.03
CA GLU A 47 2.80 -48.77 -25.37
C GLU A 47 2.33 -47.57 -26.20
N PHE A 48 2.11 -46.44 -25.56
CA PHE A 48 2.00 -45.16 -26.25
C PHE A 48 3.42 -44.60 -26.48
N THR A 49 4.14 -45.16 -27.46
CA THR A 49 5.41 -44.57 -27.92
C THR A 49 5.11 -43.39 -28.83
N VAL A 50 4.85 -42.23 -28.24
CA VAL A 50 4.81 -40.97 -29.00
C VAL A 50 6.21 -40.75 -29.58
N THR A 51 6.32 -40.64 -30.91
CA THR A 51 7.60 -40.33 -31.57
C THR A 51 8.17 -39.03 -31.02
N ALA A 52 9.50 -38.96 -30.84
CA ALA A 52 10.19 -37.76 -30.33
C ALA A 52 9.76 -36.47 -31.07
N TYR A 53 9.52 -36.55 -32.38
CA TYR A 53 9.01 -35.43 -33.18
C TYR A 53 7.62 -34.93 -32.72
N LYS A 54 6.68 -35.85 -32.46
CA LYS A 54 5.35 -35.50 -31.99
C LYS A 54 5.39 -34.91 -30.58
N MET A 55 6.29 -35.41 -29.72
CA MET A 55 6.53 -34.81 -28.41
C MET A 55 7.07 -33.38 -28.52
N GLN A 56 7.98 -33.13 -29.47
CA GLN A 56 8.50 -31.78 -29.73
C GLN A 56 7.39 -30.83 -30.19
N GLN A 57 6.50 -31.27 -31.09
CA GLN A 57 5.37 -30.45 -31.54
C GLN A 57 4.40 -30.10 -30.41
N LEU A 58 4.06 -31.07 -29.55
CA LEU A 58 3.17 -30.83 -28.41
C LEU A 58 3.80 -29.87 -27.41
N LYS A 59 5.10 -30.01 -27.15
CA LYS A 59 5.84 -29.12 -26.25
C LYS A 59 5.90 -27.69 -26.80
N GLU A 60 6.13 -27.54 -28.11
CA GLU A 60 6.15 -26.23 -28.75
C GLU A 60 4.78 -25.54 -28.65
N GLN A 61 3.68 -26.27 -28.87
CA GLN A 61 2.33 -25.74 -28.69
C GLN A 61 2.06 -25.31 -27.24
N GLU A 62 2.48 -26.11 -26.26
CA GLU A 62 2.34 -25.76 -24.85
C GLU A 62 3.14 -24.51 -24.49
N LEU A 63 4.38 -24.39 -24.99
CA LEU A 63 5.21 -23.21 -24.81
C LEU A 63 4.55 -21.95 -25.39
N GLN A 64 3.96 -22.04 -26.58
CA GLN A 64 3.28 -20.90 -27.22
C GLN A 64 2.05 -20.46 -26.43
N VAL A 65 1.26 -21.40 -25.90
CA VAL A 65 0.09 -21.08 -25.06
C VAL A 65 0.54 -20.39 -23.77
N GLN A 66 1.62 -20.88 -23.15
CA GLN A 66 2.18 -20.25 -21.95
C GLN A 66 2.72 -18.85 -22.23
N ASP A 67 3.45 -18.66 -23.32
CA ASP A 67 3.99 -17.35 -23.71
C ASP A 67 2.86 -16.32 -23.89
N GLN A 68 1.81 -16.68 -24.62
CA GLN A 68 0.63 -15.83 -24.80
C GLN A 68 -0.06 -15.51 -23.46
N TYR A 69 -0.18 -16.49 -22.57
CA TYR A 69 -0.76 -16.30 -21.24
C TYR A 69 0.04 -15.27 -20.43
N TRP A 70 1.37 -15.43 -20.38
CA TRP A 70 2.25 -14.53 -19.61
C TRP A 70 2.32 -13.13 -20.22
N GLN A 71 2.36 -13.02 -21.55
CA GLN A 71 2.28 -11.73 -22.25
C GLN A 71 0.98 -11.00 -21.91
N LYS A 72 -0.16 -11.68 -21.97
CA LYS A 72 -1.45 -11.07 -21.62
C LYS A 72 -1.48 -10.62 -20.16
N ARG A 73 -0.91 -11.41 -19.25
CA ARG A 73 -0.82 -11.09 -17.82
C ARG A 73 0.05 -9.86 -17.57
N LEU A 74 1.22 -9.79 -18.21
CA LEU A 74 2.13 -8.64 -18.10
C LEU A 74 1.48 -7.36 -18.64
N ASN A 75 0.84 -7.43 -19.81
CA ASN A 75 0.12 -6.29 -20.37
C ASN A 75 -1.02 -5.82 -19.46
N ASN A 76 -1.80 -6.74 -18.88
CA ASN A 76 -2.85 -6.37 -17.95
C ASN A 76 -2.31 -5.70 -16.68
N LEU A 77 -1.18 -6.20 -16.15
CA LEU A 77 -0.50 -5.62 -15.01
C LEU A 77 -0.03 -4.20 -15.33
N GLN A 78 0.65 -4.02 -16.46
CA GLN A 78 1.12 -2.71 -16.91
C GLN A 78 -0.02 -1.70 -17.04
N LEU A 79 -1.11 -2.07 -17.74
CA LEU A 79 -2.29 -1.21 -17.89
C LEU A 79 -2.93 -0.85 -16.55
N THR A 80 -2.94 -1.78 -15.59
CA THR A 80 -3.46 -1.53 -14.24
C THR A 80 -2.57 -0.52 -13.50
N HIS A 81 -1.25 -0.67 -13.58
CA HIS A 81 -0.31 0.26 -12.96
C HIS A 81 -0.41 1.66 -13.59
N GLU A 82 -0.51 1.74 -14.92
CA GLU A 82 -0.71 3.01 -15.64
C GLU A 82 -2.00 3.70 -15.19
N ARG A 83 -3.10 2.95 -15.03
CA ARG A 83 -4.36 3.50 -14.52
C ARG A 83 -4.21 4.03 -13.09
N ILE A 84 -3.57 3.28 -12.19
CA ILE A 84 -3.36 3.70 -10.80
C ILE A 84 -2.51 4.97 -10.76
N ASN A 85 -1.40 4.99 -11.51
CA ASN A 85 -0.51 6.15 -11.56
C ASN A 85 -1.24 7.40 -12.08
N ARG A 86 -2.09 7.25 -13.10
CA ARG A 86 -2.91 8.35 -13.61
C ARG A 86 -3.85 8.90 -12.54
N ILE A 87 -4.62 8.04 -11.87
CA ILE A 87 -5.52 8.46 -10.79
C ILE A 87 -4.74 9.14 -9.67
N LEU A 88 -3.60 8.57 -9.28
CA LEU A 88 -2.73 9.14 -8.25
C LEU A 88 -2.25 10.55 -8.63
N GLN A 89 -1.81 10.75 -9.87
CA GLN A 89 -1.39 12.06 -10.36
C GLN A 89 -2.55 13.07 -10.41
N GLU A 90 -3.73 12.64 -10.84
CA GLU A 90 -4.94 13.49 -10.88
C GLU A 90 -5.37 13.92 -9.46
N GLU A 91 -5.41 12.99 -8.50
CA GLU A 91 -5.75 13.29 -7.10
C GLU A 91 -4.67 14.11 -6.41
N TYR A 92 -3.38 13.85 -6.69
CA TYR A 92 -2.28 14.67 -6.18
C TYR A 92 -2.38 16.10 -6.69
N LYS A 93 -2.60 16.27 -7.99
CA LYS A 93 -2.80 17.59 -8.58
C LYS A 93 -4.02 18.28 -7.98
N ARG A 94 -5.15 17.59 -7.84
CA ARG A 94 -6.34 18.14 -7.20
C ARG A 94 -6.07 18.59 -5.76
N ALA A 95 -5.40 17.76 -4.95
CA ALA A 95 -5.06 18.13 -3.57
C ALA A 95 -4.11 19.34 -3.53
N MET A 96 -3.14 19.42 -4.44
CA MET A 96 -2.26 20.58 -4.57
C MET A 96 -3.03 21.83 -5.00
N ASP A 97 -3.94 21.71 -5.96
CA ASP A 97 -4.82 22.80 -6.40
C ASP A 97 -5.75 23.23 -5.27
N GLU A 98 -6.28 22.30 -4.45
CA GLU A 98 -7.09 22.59 -3.27
C GLU A 98 -6.27 23.33 -2.21
N VAL A 99 -5.04 22.92 -1.90
CA VAL A 99 -4.15 23.62 -0.96
C VAL A 99 -3.77 25.00 -1.48
N THR A 100 -3.43 25.10 -2.77
CA THR A 100 -3.00 26.36 -3.39
C THR A 100 -4.18 27.32 -3.59
N SER A 101 -5.37 26.81 -3.94
CA SER A 101 -6.60 27.60 -4.06
C SER A 101 -7.21 27.91 -2.69
N ALA A 102 -7.01 27.06 -1.68
CA ALA A 102 -7.31 27.37 -0.29
C ALA A 102 -6.43 28.51 0.25
N LYS A 103 -5.24 28.73 -0.31
CA LYS A 103 -4.46 29.95 -0.09
C LYS A 103 -5.20 31.22 -0.58
N GLY A 104 -6.16 31.08 -1.50
CA GLY A 104 -7.09 32.12 -1.96
C GLY A 104 -8.47 32.10 -1.27
N ASN A 105 -8.83 31.02 -0.56
CA ASN A 105 -9.97 31.03 0.34
C ASN A 105 -9.55 31.75 1.61
N LYS A 106 -10.17 32.90 1.84
CA LYS A 106 -9.90 33.91 2.87
C LYS A 106 -9.90 33.41 4.32
N ASN A 107 -10.06 32.11 4.56
CA ASN A 107 -10.14 31.49 5.88
C ASN A 107 -8.83 30.84 6.34
N ILE A 108 -7.85 30.61 5.45
CA ILE A 108 -6.51 30.09 5.83
C ILE A 108 -5.44 30.87 5.08
N ASN A 109 -5.36 32.17 5.37
CA ASN A 109 -4.25 32.98 4.87
C ASN A 109 -3.00 32.63 5.71
N LEU A 110 -2.13 31.77 5.19
CA LEU A 110 -0.89 31.35 5.87
C LEU A 110 0.03 32.53 6.22
N ASP A 111 -0.09 33.66 5.51
CA ASP A 111 0.66 34.90 5.76
C ASP A 111 0.00 35.79 6.84
N THR A 112 -1.27 35.54 7.20
CA THR A 112 -2.07 36.28 8.22
C THR A 112 -2.40 35.40 9.43
N THR A 113 -2.27 34.08 9.31
CA THR A 113 -2.32 33.16 10.44
C THR A 113 -1.04 33.34 11.23
N THR A 114 -1.08 34.19 12.25
CA THR A 114 -0.05 34.23 13.28
C THR A 114 0.20 32.78 13.70
N PRO A 115 1.44 32.26 13.58
CA PRO A 115 1.72 30.88 13.92
C PRO A 115 1.24 30.64 15.35
N ALA A 116 0.42 29.60 15.53
CA ALA A 116 0.00 29.15 16.85
C ALA A 116 1.26 29.00 17.71
N CYS A 117 1.33 29.76 18.81
CA CYS A 117 2.47 29.81 19.74
C CYS A 117 3.73 30.57 19.26
N GLY A 118 3.60 31.48 18.29
CA GLY A 118 4.69 32.35 17.83
C GLY A 118 5.49 33.06 18.94
N PRO A 119 4.84 33.70 19.94
CA PRO A 119 5.55 34.36 21.04
C PRO A 119 6.40 33.41 21.89
N ASP A 120 5.88 32.23 22.22
CA ASP A 120 6.60 31.26 23.06
C ASP A 120 7.75 30.59 22.29
N LYS A 121 7.57 30.35 20.98
CA LYS A 121 8.65 29.93 20.09
C LYS A 121 9.85 30.87 20.16
N GLU A 122 9.60 32.18 20.12
CA GLU A 122 10.68 33.17 20.16
C GLU A 122 11.38 33.22 21.52
N LYS A 123 10.66 33.00 22.63
CA LYS A 123 11.27 32.85 23.96
C LYS A 123 12.19 31.62 24.03
N VAL A 124 11.76 30.48 23.48
CA VAL A 124 12.57 29.24 23.45
C VAL A 124 13.86 29.48 22.68
N LEU A 125 13.75 30.06 21.48
CA LEU A 125 14.93 30.37 20.64
C LEU A 125 15.89 31.32 21.36
N ARG A 126 15.37 32.37 22.00
CA ARG A 126 16.17 33.32 22.77
C ARG A 126 16.88 32.64 23.94
N CYS A 127 16.19 31.79 24.70
CA CYS A 127 16.78 31.09 25.84
C CYS A 127 17.96 30.20 25.42
N TYR A 128 17.83 29.48 24.30
CA TYR A 128 18.93 28.67 23.77
C TYR A 128 20.11 29.51 23.26
N GLN A 129 19.84 30.68 22.66
CA GLN A 129 20.89 31.61 22.24
C GLN A 129 21.66 32.18 23.43
N GLU A 130 20.97 32.48 24.53
CA GLU A 130 21.56 33.02 25.77
C GLU A 130 22.28 31.95 26.60
N ASN A 131 21.85 30.69 26.52
CA ASN A 131 22.36 29.58 27.35
C ASN A 131 22.91 28.40 26.52
N PRO A 132 23.88 28.58 25.61
CA PRO A 132 24.33 27.53 24.68
C PRO A 132 24.99 26.33 25.38
N LYS A 133 25.56 26.51 26.58
CA LYS A 133 26.21 25.44 27.37
C LYS A 133 25.34 24.94 28.51
N GLU A 134 24.19 25.57 28.77
CA GLU A 134 23.33 25.32 29.92
C GLU A 134 21.86 25.25 29.50
N ILE A 135 21.59 24.50 28.41
CA ILE A 135 20.26 24.39 27.79
C ILE A 135 19.16 23.92 28.75
N MET A 136 19.53 23.22 29.83
CA MET A 136 18.59 22.75 30.85
C MET A 136 17.89 23.91 31.59
N LYS A 137 18.47 25.12 31.61
CA LYS A 137 17.80 26.31 32.13
C LYS A 137 16.56 26.72 31.32
N CYS A 138 16.46 26.26 30.08
CA CYS A 138 15.35 26.58 29.18
C CYS A 138 14.16 25.61 29.31
N SER A 139 14.22 24.62 30.22
CA SER A 139 13.16 23.61 30.36
C SER A 139 11.78 24.22 30.59
N VAL A 140 11.67 25.23 31.46
CA VAL A 140 10.41 25.91 31.78
C VAL A 140 9.83 26.62 30.56
N VAL A 141 10.68 27.29 29.77
CA VAL A 141 10.27 28.02 28.55
C VAL A 141 9.79 27.03 27.47
N VAL A 142 10.42 25.86 27.40
CA VAL A 142 10.02 24.78 26.47
C VAL A 142 8.69 24.14 26.90
N GLU A 143 8.47 23.96 28.20
CA GLU A 143 7.19 23.47 28.73
C GLU A 143 6.03 24.42 28.41
N GLU A 144 6.23 25.73 28.57
CA GLU A 144 5.22 26.74 28.19
C GLU A 144 4.88 26.67 26.69
N PHE A 145 5.89 26.57 25.83
CA PHE A 145 5.70 26.41 24.40
C PHE A 145 4.92 25.12 24.07
N ASN A 146 5.28 23.99 24.69
CA ASN A 146 4.59 22.72 24.48
C ASN A 146 3.12 22.80 24.92
N HIS A 147 2.84 23.42 26.07
CA HIS A 147 1.47 23.61 26.55
C HIS A 147 0.62 24.41 25.55
N CYS A 148 1.19 25.47 24.96
CA CYS A 148 0.50 26.21 23.91
C CYS A 148 0.23 25.34 22.67
N VAL A 149 1.22 24.55 22.20
CA VAL A 149 1.08 23.68 21.03
C VAL A 149 0.01 22.62 21.27
N ASP A 150 0.03 21.98 22.44
CA ASP A 150 -0.94 20.97 22.82
C ASP A 150 -2.35 21.56 22.90
N LYS A 151 -2.50 22.74 23.50
CA LYS A 151 -3.77 23.45 23.55
C LYS A 151 -4.31 23.75 22.16
N CYS A 152 -3.50 24.34 21.27
CA CYS A 152 -3.92 24.63 19.90
C CYS A 152 -4.30 23.35 19.12
N ARG A 153 -3.56 22.26 19.33
CA ARG A 153 -3.89 20.96 18.73
C ARG A 153 -5.22 20.42 19.24
N CYS A 154 -5.47 20.48 20.54
CA CYS A 154 -6.73 20.07 21.16
C CYS A 154 -7.91 20.92 20.65
N ASP A 155 -7.74 22.23 20.53
CA ASP A 155 -8.77 23.15 20.04
C ASP A 155 -9.13 22.86 18.58
N LEU A 156 -8.13 22.61 17.72
CA LEU A 156 -8.34 22.27 16.31
C LEU A 156 -9.11 20.95 16.15
N ILE A 157 -8.75 19.94 16.94
CA ILE A 157 -9.40 18.63 16.90
C ILE A 157 -10.84 18.74 17.43
N SER A 158 -11.05 19.51 18.51
CA SER A 158 -12.38 19.71 19.12
C SER A 158 -13.31 20.55 18.24
N ALA A 159 -12.78 21.51 17.48
CA ALA A 159 -13.55 22.32 16.53
C ALA A 159 -13.92 21.57 15.23
N GLY A 160 -13.39 20.36 15.02
CA GLY A 160 -13.63 19.52 13.84
C GLY A 160 -14.81 18.56 13.94
N CYS A 161 -15.65 18.65 14.99
CA CYS A 161 -16.92 17.93 15.16
C CYS A 161 -18.10 18.90 15.09
#